data_AF-A0A096C1C4-F1
#
_entry.id   AF-A0A096C1C4-F1
#
_cell.length_a   1.000
_cell.length_b   1.000
_cell.length_c   1.000
_cell.angle_alpha   90.00
_cell.angle_beta   90.00
_cell.angle_gamma   90.00
#
_symmetry.space_group_name_H-M   'P 1'
#
loop_
_entity.id
_entity.type
_entity.pdbx_description
1 polymer ?
#
loop_
_entity_poly.entity_id
_entity_poly.type
_entity_poly.pdbx_seq_one_letter_code
_entity_poly.pdbx_strand_id
1 'polypeptide(L)' 'MELIDIVDKLVGRIDPIGDTAIDNERFENLKAYCELIDTMVRNIDDIAYNNMNSELSSIKRAADYASDFMTNRLNIGE' A
#
# COMPACT_ATOMS: atom_id res chain seq x y z
N MET A 1 -4.54 3.51 -18.69
CA MET A 1 -3.44 2.76 -18.05
C MET A 1 -3.52 3.14 -16.60
N GLU A 2 -4.01 2.21 -15.80
CA GLU A 2 -4.18 2.39 -14.37
C GLU A 2 -2.80 2.38 -13.68
N LEU A 3 -2.71 2.89 -12.45
CA LEU A 3 -1.45 2.83 -11.69
C LEU A 3 -0.94 1.39 -11.53
N ILE A 4 -1.86 0.44 -11.36
CA ILE A 4 -1.52 -0.99 -11.24
C ILE A 4 -0.84 -1.53 -12.51
N ASP A 5 -1.27 -1.09 -13.71
CA ASP A 5 -0.65 -1.49 -14.98
C ASP A 5 0.80 -1.00 -15.09
N ILE A 6 1.12 0.13 -14.46
CA ILE A 6 2.47 0.69 -14.44
C ILE A 6 3.35 -0.13 -13.50
N VAL A 7 2.85 -0.45 -12.29
CA VAL A 7 3.57 -1.29 -11.34
C VAL A 7 3.84 -2.67 -11.94
N ASP A 8 2.84 -3.29 -12.58
CA ASP A 8 2.99 -4.58 -13.27
C ASP A 8 4.06 -4.54 -14.36
N LYS A 9 4.14 -3.45 -15.13
CA LYS A 9 5.15 -3.28 -16.17
C LYS A 9 6.56 -3.07 -15.62
N LEU A 10 6.70 -2.48 -14.44
CA LEU A 10 7.99 -2.19 -13.81
C LEU A 10 8.52 -3.37 -13.01
N VAL A 11 7.65 -4.04 -12.26
CA VAL A 11 8.02 -5.11 -11.32
C VAL A 11 7.91 -6.48 -11.97
N GLY A 12 6.90 -6.72 -12.81
CA GLY A 12 6.65 -8.01 -13.42
C GLY A 12 5.57 -8.83 -12.68
N ARG A 13 5.34 -10.05 -13.17
CA ARG A 13 4.29 -10.95 -12.65
C ARG A 13 4.66 -11.49 -11.27
N ILE A 14 3.65 -11.64 -10.41
CA ILE A 14 3.82 -12.16 -9.04
C ILE A 14 3.18 -13.55 -8.83
N ASP A 15 2.26 -13.98 -9.69
CA ASP A 15 1.54 -15.25 -9.52
C ASP A 15 2.44 -16.45 -9.81
N PRO A 16 2.64 -17.43 -8.90
CA PRO A 16 3.42 -18.62 -9.21
C PRO A 16 2.72 -19.54 -10.23
N ILE A 17 3.50 -20.31 -11.00
CA ILE A 17 3.00 -21.26 -12.00
C ILE A 17 3.48 -22.70 -11.79
N GLY A 18 4.28 -22.96 -10.75
CA GLY A 18 4.80 -24.30 -10.44
C GLY A 18 6.06 -24.66 -11.23
N ASP A 19 6.75 -23.67 -11.82
CA ASP A 19 8.06 -23.84 -12.43
C ASP A 19 9.10 -23.13 -11.57
N THR A 20 10.03 -23.87 -10.98
CA THR A 20 11.01 -23.32 -10.02
C THR A 20 11.82 -22.15 -10.57
N ALA A 21 12.21 -22.17 -11.85
CA ALA A 21 13.01 -21.10 -12.41
C ALA A 21 12.18 -19.82 -12.55
N ILE A 22 10.94 -19.94 -13.03
CA ILE A 22 10.04 -18.81 -13.21
C ILE A 22 9.53 -18.31 -11.85
N ASP A 23 9.18 -19.19 -10.94
CA ASP A 23 8.61 -18.84 -9.64
C ASP A 23 9.62 -18.15 -8.73
N ASN A 24 10.92 -18.43 -8.88
CA ASN A 24 11.96 -17.66 -8.18
C ASN A 24 11.95 -16.19 -8.59
N GLU A 25 11.82 -15.89 -9.89
CA GLU A 25 11.70 -14.50 -10.38
C GLU A 25 10.42 -13.84 -9.84
N ARG A 26 9.28 -14.55 -9.94
CA ARG A 26 7.99 -14.03 -9.47
C ARG A 26 7.94 -13.82 -7.97
N PHE A 27 8.69 -14.62 -7.20
CA PHE A 27 8.83 -14.43 -5.76
C PHE A 27 9.59 -13.15 -5.42
N GLU A 28 10.66 -12.81 -6.15
CA GLU A 28 11.34 -11.52 -5.97
C GLU A 28 10.41 -10.35 -6.37
N ASN A 29 9.62 -10.50 -7.43
CA ASN A 29 8.61 -9.52 -7.82
C ASN A 29 7.55 -9.33 -6.73
N LEU A 30 7.09 -10.42 -6.10
CA LEU A 30 6.14 -10.37 -4.99
C LEU A 30 6.71 -9.60 -3.79
N LYS A 31 8.00 -9.80 -3.45
CA LYS A 31 8.65 -9.02 -2.39
C LYS A 31 8.64 -7.52 -2.71
N ALA A 32 8.99 -7.14 -3.94
CA ALA A 32 8.96 -5.75 -4.36
C ALA A 32 7.54 -5.13 -4.27
N TYR A 33 6.51 -5.91 -4.62
CA TYR A 33 5.11 -5.52 -4.41
C TYR A 33 4.79 -5.28 -2.93
N CYS A 34 5.20 -6.20 -2.05
CA CYS A 34 5.00 -6.06 -0.61
C CYS A 34 5.71 -4.82 -0.04
N GLU A 35 6.95 -4.55 -0.46
CA GLU A 35 7.71 -3.36 -0.04
C GLU A 35 7.06 -2.05 -0.49
N LEU A 36 6.54 -2.02 -1.73
CA LEU A 36 5.80 -0.87 -2.24
C LEU A 36 4.53 -0.63 -1.41
N ILE A 37 3.75 -1.69 -1.15
CA ILE A 37 2.51 -1.59 -0.36
C ILE A 37 2.82 -1.14 1.07
N ASP A 38 3.83 -1.70 1.73
CA ASP A 38 4.25 -1.27 3.07
C ASP A 38 4.59 0.22 3.11
N THR A 39 5.38 0.70 2.13
CA THR A 39 5.72 2.12 2.02
C THR A 39 4.49 3.01 1.83
N MET A 40 3.58 2.61 0.93
CA MET A 40 2.35 3.36 0.66
C MET A 40 1.42 3.41 1.87
N VAL A 41 1.27 2.29 2.58
CA VAL A 41 0.45 2.18 3.79
C VAL A 41 1.03 3.05 4.90
N ARG A 42 2.35 3.00 5.14
CA ARG A 42 3.04 3.86 6.13
C ARG A 42 2.85 5.34 5.83
N ASN A 43 2.95 5.75 4.57
CA ASN A 43 2.73 7.15 4.21
C ASN A 43 1.29 7.61 4.53
N ILE A 44 0.30 6.74 4.38
CA ILE A 44 -1.10 7.05 4.73
C ILE A 44 -1.26 7.11 6.26
N ASP A 45 -0.67 6.16 6.98
CA ASP A 45 -0.67 6.12 8.43
C ASP A 45 -0.02 7.37 9.04
N ASP A 46 1.12 7.80 8.50
CA ASP A 46 1.79 9.04 8.90
C ASP A 46 0.88 10.27 8.73
N ILE A 47 0.03 10.32 7.70
CA ILE A 47 -0.93 11.41 7.55
C ILE A 47 -2.00 11.36 8.63
N ALA A 48 -2.51 10.18 8.97
CA ALA A 48 -3.48 10.03 10.06
C ALA A 48 -2.85 10.43 11.40
N TYR A 49 -1.72 9.84 11.76
CA TYR A 49 -1.05 10.00 13.05
C TYR A 49 -0.56 11.43 13.28
N ASN A 50 0.19 12.01 12.33
CA ASN A 50 0.79 13.33 12.51
C ASN A 50 -0.25 14.48 12.55
N ASN A 51 -1.48 14.22 12.08
CA ASN A 51 -2.51 15.24 11.96
C ASN A 51 -3.76 14.97 12.81
N MET A 52 -3.77 13.92 13.64
CA MET A 52 -4.96 13.47 14.38
C MET A 52 -5.60 14.56 15.27
N ASN A 53 -4.78 15.48 15.78
CA ASN A 53 -5.18 16.56 16.69
C ASN A 53 -5.28 17.94 16.02
N SER A 54 -5.24 18.02 14.69
CA SER A 54 -5.35 19.30 14.00
C SER A 54 -6.73 19.93 14.19
N GLU A 55 -6.77 21.21 14.58
CA GLU A 55 -8.00 22.01 14.65
C GLU A 55 -8.42 22.57 13.28
N LEU A 56 -7.56 22.47 12.26
CA LEU A 56 -7.85 22.95 10.91
C LEU A 56 -8.73 21.93 10.20
N SER A 57 -9.96 22.36 9.84
CA SER A 57 -11.00 21.47 9.29
C SER A 57 -10.57 20.69 8.05
N SER A 58 -9.76 21.28 7.16
CA SER A 58 -9.24 20.61 5.96
C SER A 58 -8.25 19.50 6.29
N ILE A 59 -7.40 19.72 7.29
CA ILE A 59 -6.40 18.75 7.75
C ILE A 59 -7.08 17.63 8.52
N LYS A 60 -8.00 17.98 9.44
CA LYS A 60 -8.76 17.00 10.22
C LYS A 60 -9.51 16.03 9.31
N ARG A 61 -10.16 16.55 8.25
CA ARG A 61 -10.83 15.73 7.23
C ARG A 61 -9.88 14.75 6.54
N ALA A 62 -8.64 15.15 6.25
CA ALA A 62 -7.65 14.26 5.63
C ALA A 62 -7.18 13.17 6.60
N ALA A 63 -6.91 13.52 7.86
CA ALA A 63 -6.51 12.58 8.90
C ALA A 63 -7.62 11.55 9.19
N ASP A 64 -8.87 12.02 9.31
CA ASP A 64 -10.02 11.16 9.59
C ASP A 64 -10.29 10.19 8.41
N TYR A 65 -10.13 10.65 7.17
CA TYR A 65 -10.25 9.77 5.99
C TYR A 65 -9.14 8.72 5.95
N ALA A 66 -7.89 9.10 6.25
CA ALA A 66 -6.77 8.15 6.29
C ALA A 66 -6.98 7.09 7.38
N SER A 67 -7.40 7.51 8.58
CA SER A 67 -7.72 6.61 9.69
C SER A 67 -8.87 5.65 9.36
N ASP A 68 -9.95 6.14 8.74
CA ASP A 68 -11.07 5.31 8.29
C ASP A 68 -10.65 4.28 7.24
N PHE A 69 -9.84 4.69 6.26
CA PHE A 69 -9.31 3.78 5.24
C PHE A 69 -8.49 2.64 5.87
N MET A 70 -7.60 2.97 6.81
CA MET A 70 -6.77 1.98 7.49
C MET A 70 -7.60 1.01 8.34
N THR A 71 -8.50 1.55 9.16
CA THR A 71 -9.23 0.77 10.17
C THR A 71 -10.40 0.00 9.58
N ASN A 72 -11.22 0.64 8.75
CA ASN A 72 -12.50 0.07 8.32
C ASN A 72 -12.41 -0.60 6.94
N ARG A 73 -11.48 -0.16 6.08
CA ARG A 73 -11.34 -0.73 4.72
C ARG A 73 -10.22 -1.75 4.62
N LEU A 74 -9.04 -1.43 5.16
CA LEU A 74 -7.94 -2.39 5.19
C LEU A 74 -7.99 -3.34 6.40
N ASN A 75 -8.77 -3.00 7.43
CA ASN A 75 -8.82 -3.74 8.69
C ASN A 75 -7.43 -3.90 9.33
N ILE A 76 -6.64 -2.83 9.22
CA ILE A 76 -5.34 -2.64 9.84
C ILE A 76 -5.56 -1.56 10.90
N GLY A 77 -6.08 -1.97 12.06
CA GLY A 77 -6.24 -1.10 13.23
C GLY A 77 -5.14 -1.37 14.26
N GLU A 78 -4.84 -0.35 15.08
CA GLU A 78 -3.88 -0.41 16.20
C GLU A 78 -4.01 -1.65 17.09
#